data_AF-A0A830C351-F1
#
_entry.id   AF-A0A830C351-F1
#
_cell.length_a   1.000
_cell.length_b   1.000
_cell.length_c   1.000
_cell.angle_alpha   90.00
_cell.angle_beta   90.00
_cell.angle_gamma   90.00
#
_symmetry.space_group_name_H-M   'P 1'
#
loop_
_entity.id
_entity.type
_entity.pdbx_description
1 polymer ?
#
loop_
_entity_poly.entity_id
_entity_poly.type
_entity_poly.pdbx_seq_one_letter_code
_entity_poly.pdbx_strand_id
1 'polypeptide(L)'
;MMSSTIIKKLKPINPSSLDSLTFRFQQRCSVSGTAKGKGKIKGAQPLKRSKVTTKKGSLSDSTKKEGGPRKQSQFDEMVDQCLTATSPLRFLKPKEKAREAEREKMGLISKANEQAKQNLKKMKKDEFASPWMMGTPGLDLITLGLVDEDKIPRYDLTVEDGRRLAKEYSRVLMRKHRARQAAESALLGLKKEAIEALPEELRVEALVPDLSPFPVNRFMATLTPPIEGYIDKINEAARRSAAKGKLR
;
A
#
# COMPACT_ATOMS: atom_id res chain seq x y z
N MET A 1 -5.96 5.95 -2.33
CA MET A 1 -5.52 4.58 -2.00
C MET A 1 -4.18 4.32 -2.67
N MET A 2 -3.30 3.64 -1.93
CA MET A 2 -1.86 3.50 -2.13
C MET A 2 -1.50 2.62 -3.34
N SER A 3 -0.58 3.08 -4.20
CA SER A 3 0.42 2.21 -4.84
C SER A 3 1.53 3.04 -5.50
N SER A 4 2.75 3.00 -4.96
CA SER A 4 3.94 3.25 -5.78
C SER A 4 5.02 2.25 -5.40
N THR A 5 5.14 1.24 -6.25
CA THR A 5 6.17 0.21 -6.22
C THR A 5 7.52 0.80 -6.58
N ILE A 6 8.51 0.49 -5.76
CA ILE A 6 9.93 0.82 -5.95
C ILE A 6 10.48 -0.08 -7.07
N ILE A 7 10.70 0.46 -8.27
CA ILE A 7 11.39 -0.24 -9.36
C ILE A 7 12.90 -0.12 -9.13
N LYS A 8 13.52 -1.21 -8.67
CA LYS A 8 14.99 -1.37 -8.68
C LYS A 8 15.42 -1.75 -10.09
N LYS A 9 16.38 -1.01 -10.64
CA LYS A 9 17.03 -1.27 -11.95
C LYS A 9 17.61 -2.69 -11.98
N LEU A 10 17.21 -3.49 -12.98
CA LEU A 10 17.86 -4.76 -13.33
C LEU A 10 18.59 -4.61 -14.67
N LYS A 11 19.76 -5.26 -14.78
CA LYS A 11 20.60 -5.37 -15.98
C LYS A 11 19.83 -6.10 -17.11
N PRO A 12 20.07 -5.76 -18.39
CA PRO A 12 19.46 -6.48 -19.50
C PRO A 12 20.13 -7.85 -19.69
N ILE A 13 19.31 -8.89 -19.82
CA ILE A 13 19.69 -10.25 -20.24
C ILE A 13 19.30 -10.40 -21.71
N ASN A 14 20.18 -11.02 -22.50
CA ASN A 14 20.08 -11.23 -23.94
C ASN A 14 18.78 -11.96 -24.37
N PRO A 15 18.17 -11.61 -25.52
CA PRO A 15 17.01 -12.31 -26.05
C PRO A 15 17.44 -13.33 -27.12
N SER A 16 17.33 -14.62 -26.80
CA SER A 16 17.27 -15.68 -27.81
C SER A 16 16.04 -16.53 -27.52
N SER A 17 15.25 -16.76 -28.57
CA SER A 17 13.99 -17.51 -28.63
C SER A 17 12.79 -16.82 -27.98
N LEU A 18 11.90 -16.29 -28.83
CA LEU A 18 10.46 -16.53 -28.77
C LEU A 18 9.89 -16.05 -30.11
N ASP A 19 9.92 -16.99 -31.06
CA ASP A 19 9.17 -16.93 -32.30
C ASP A 19 7.67 -17.05 -32.04
N SER A 20 6.92 -16.53 -33.01
CA SER A 20 5.47 -16.55 -33.16
C SER A 20 4.70 -15.56 -32.29
N LEU A 21 4.24 -14.47 -32.91
CA LEU A 21 2.83 -14.06 -32.96
C LEU A 21 2.68 -12.88 -33.95
N THR A 22 2.21 -13.27 -35.13
CA THR A 22 1.47 -12.54 -36.17
C THR A 22 1.09 -11.06 -35.93
N PHE A 23 1.71 -10.20 -36.73
CA PHE A 23 1.22 -8.99 -37.42
C PHE A 23 0.07 -8.17 -36.79
N ARG A 24 0.45 -7.09 -36.10
CA ARG A 24 -0.25 -5.79 -36.18
C ARG A 24 0.79 -4.70 -36.39
N PHE A 25 0.88 -4.19 -37.61
CA PHE A 25 1.66 -3.00 -37.92
C PHE A 25 0.97 -1.78 -37.28
N GLN A 26 1.42 -1.40 -36.10
CA GLN A 26 1.15 -0.08 -35.54
C GLN A 26 2.48 0.64 -35.35
N GLN A 27 2.56 1.83 -35.94
CA GLN A 27 3.76 2.65 -36.09
C GLN A 27 4.53 2.80 -34.77
N ARG A 28 5.73 2.20 -34.72
CA ARG A 28 6.55 2.09 -33.50
C ARG A 28 7.52 3.24 -33.25
N CYS A 29 7.59 4.24 -34.12
CA CYS A 29 8.50 5.38 -33.97
C CYS A 29 7.88 6.67 -34.53
N SER A 30 8.00 7.78 -33.79
CA SER A 30 8.06 9.12 -34.40
C SER A 30 9.45 9.28 -35.01
N VAL A 31 9.53 9.42 -36.33
CA VAL A 31 10.78 9.64 -37.05
C VAL A 31 11.34 11.01 -36.67
N SER A 32 12.63 11.01 -36.33
CA SER A 32 13.46 12.17 -36.08
C SER A 32 13.71 12.99 -37.35
N GLY A 33 13.68 14.32 -37.25
CA GLY A 33 14.21 15.22 -38.29
C GLY A 33 14.31 16.67 -37.80
N THR A 34 15.22 16.95 -36.86
CA THR A 34 16.39 17.86 -36.97
C THR A 34 16.07 19.32 -36.58
N ALA A 35 16.99 20.20 -36.16
CA ALA A 35 18.45 20.17 -36.09
C ALA A 35 18.92 20.91 -34.82
N LYS A 36 20.09 20.53 -34.29
CA LYS A 36 20.80 21.02 -33.08
C LYS A 36 20.64 20.10 -31.87
N GLY A 37 21.58 19.17 -31.75
CA GLY A 37 21.89 18.52 -30.48
C GLY A 37 22.24 19.56 -29.40
N LYS A 38 21.69 19.33 -28.20
CA LYS A 38 21.91 19.92 -26.85
C LYS A 38 20.51 20.10 -26.25
N GLY A 39 20.11 19.57 -25.10
CA GLY A 39 20.76 18.86 -23.99
C GLY A 39 19.84 19.02 -22.78
N LYS A 40 19.70 17.99 -21.93
CA LYS A 40 19.05 18.02 -20.60
C LYS A 40 17.73 18.82 -20.49
N ILE A 41 16.61 18.12 -20.32
CA ILE A 41 15.39 18.71 -19.74
C ILE A 41 15.75 19.19 -18.33
N LYS A 42 16.19 20.45 -18.22
CA LYS A 42 16.31 21.15 -16.94
C LYS A 42 14.88 21.34 -16.46
N GLY A 43 14.58 20.86 -15.26
CA GLY A 43 13.34 21.17 -14.56
C GLY A 43 13.07 22.67 -14.67
N ALA A 44 11.79 23.02 -14.85
CA ALA A 44 11.31 24.37 -15.06
C ALA A 44 12.12 25.38 -14.24
N GLN A 45 12.78 26.30 -14.93
CA GLN A 45 13.48 27.44 -14.32
C GLN A 45 12.56 28.10 -13.28
N PRO A 46 13.03 28.35 -12.05
CA PRO A 46 12.23 29.10 -11.10
C PRO A 46 11.93 30.48 -11.68
N LEU A 47 10.64 30.83 -11.76
CA LEU A 47 10.18 32.16 -12.15
C LEU A 47 10.93 33.20 -11.31
N LYS A 48 11.58 34.16 -11.97
CA LYS A 48 12.32 35.25 -11.30
C LYS A 48 11.35 36.02 -10.41
N ARG A 49 11.37 35.73 -9.11
CA ARG A 49 10.73 36.59 -8.11
C ARG A 49 11.62 37.80 -7.87
N SER A 50 11.00 38.95 -7.62
CA SER A 50 11.68 40.20 -7.32
C SER A 50 12.63 39.99 -6.13
N LYS A 51 13.93 40.03 -6.43
CA LYS A 51 14.99 39.94 -5.42
C LYS A 51 15.11 41.31 -4.77
N VAL A 52 14.67 41.45 -3.52
CA VAL A 52 14.91 42.66 -2.73
C VAL A 52 16.40 42.68 -2.39
N THR A 53 17.14 43.61 -2.98
CA THR A 53 18.55 43.84 -2.70
C THR A 53 18.65 44.85 -1.55
N THR A 54 19.26 44.46 -0.43
CA THR A 54 19.68 45.42 0.59
C THR A 54 20.90 46.18 0.08
N LYS A 55 20.79 47.49 -0.13
CA LYS A 55 21.95 48.35 -0.42
C LYS A 55 22.91 48.28 0.78
N LYS A 56 24.08 47.65 0.59
CA LYS A 56 25.23 47.82 1.49
C LYS A 56 26.25 48.69 0.76
N GLY A 57 26.70 49.74 1.46
CA GLY A 57 27.56 50.79 0.93
C GLY A 57 28.86 50.29 0.32
N SER A 58 29.40 51.16 -0.53
CA SER A 58 30.66 51.04 -1.27
C SER A 58 31.86 50.69 -0.39
N LEU A 59 32.67 49.73 -0.84
CA LEU A 59 34.15 49.81 -0.86
C LEU A 59 34.74 48.71 -1.78
N SER A 60 35.43 49.20 -2.82
CA SER A 60 36.51 48.67 -3.66
C SER A 60 36.67 47.17 -3.97
N ASP A 61 36.65 46.90 -5.28
CA ASP A 61 37.42 45.96 -6.13
C ASP A 61 37.98 44.64 -5.56
N SER A 62 37.49 43.53 -6.12
CA SER A 62 38.34 42.45 -6.64
C SER A 62 37.58 41.52 -7.60
N THR A 63 37.99 41.54 -8.86
CA THR A 63 38.11 40.40 -9.81
C THR A 63 37.02 39.30 -9.86
N LYS A 64 36.30 39.29 -10.99
CA LYS A 64 35.45 38.19 -11.46
C LYS A 64 36.28 36.93 -11.77
N LYS A 65 35.87 35.77 -11.24
CA LYS A 65 36.08 34.44 -11.85
C LYS A 65 34.82 33.59 -11.74
N GLU A 66 34.58 32.83 -12.81
CA GLU A 66 33.49 31.88 -13.02
C GLU A 66 33.53 30.66 -12.08
N GLY A 67 32.37 30.04 -11.87
CA GLY A 67 32.29 28.58 -11.69
C GLY A 67 32.15 28.03 -10.27
N GLY A 68 31.03 28.27 -9.60
CA GLY A 68 30.61 27.51 -8.41
C GLY A 68 29.36 28.11 -7.75
N PRO A 69 28.45 27.31 -7.16
CA PRO A 69 27.31 27.87 -6.46
C PRO A 69 27.84 28.68 -5.27
N ARG A 70 27.61 30.00 -5.28
CA ARG A 70 27.92 30.86 -4.13
C ARG A 70 27.25 30.23 -2.91
N LYS A 71 28.03 29.87 -1.89
CA LYS A 71 27.47 29.50 -0.57
C LYS A 71 26.57 30.67 -0.15
N GLN A 72 25.27 30.42 -0.04
CA GLN A 72 24.34 31.42 0.46
C GLN A 72 24.77 31.75 1.89
N SER A 73 24.72 33.03 2.27
CA SER A 73 25.01 33.37 3.66
C SER A 73 23.96 32.69 4.56
N GLN A 74 24.29 32.31 5.79
CA GLN A 74 23.32 31.70 6.72
C GLN A 74 22.07 32.58 6.88
N PHE A 75 22.23 33.89 6.75
CA PHE A 75 21.14 34.85 6.72
C PHE A 75 20.26 34.72 5.47
N ASP A 76 20.85 34.60 4.28
CA ASP A 76 20.10 34.36 3.04
C ASP A 76 19.35 33.03 3.08
N GLU A 77 19.96 31.98 3.64
CA GLU A 77 19.32 30.67 3.81
C GLU A 77 18.16 30.73 4.80
N MET A 78 18.32 31.45 5.91
CA MET A 78 17.25 31.70 6.89
C MET A 78 16.10 32.48 6.27
N VAL A 79 16.40 33.52 5.48
CA VAL A 79 15.39 34.31 4.76
C VAL A 79 14.65 33.46 3.73
N ASP A 80 15.38 32.67 2.94
CA ASP A 80 14.79 31.74 1.97
C ASP A 80 13.93 30.67 2.67
N GLN A 81 14.37 30.13 3.82
CA GLN A 81 13.59 29.21 4.64
C GLN A 81 12.31 29.86 5.18
N CYS A 82 12.38 31.08 5.69
CA CYS A 82 11.19 31.82 6.15
C CYS A 82 10.21 32.12 5.01
N LEU A 83 10.70 32.44 3.82
CA LEU A 83 9.87 32.73 2.64
C LEU A 83 9.28 31.46 1.99
N THR A 84 9.94 30.32 2.15
CA THR A 84 9.50 29.03 1.59
C THR A 84 8.79 28.14 2.61
N ALA A 85 8.90 28.44 3.91
CA ALA A 85 8.20 27.76 4.98
C ALA A 85 6.70 27.79 4.69
N THR A 86 6.11 26.60 4.66
CA THR A 86 4.66 26.49 4.55
C THR A 86 4.07 26.88 5.89
N SER A 87 3.05 27.75 5.88
CA SER A 87 2.34 28.10 7.10
C SER A 87 1.87 26.83 7.79
N PRO A 88 1.95 26.74 9.14
CA PRO A 88 1.59 25.53 9.88
C PRO A 88 0.16 25.06 9.59
N LEU A 89 -0.69 25.96 9.08
CA LEU A 89 -2.00 25.67 8.52
C LEU A 89 -2.11 26.26 7.11
N ARG A 90 -1.58 25.57 6.08
CA ARG A 90 -1.94 25.88 4.69
C ARG A 90 -3.32 25.29 4.40
N PHE A 91 -4.37 26.02 4.75
CA PHE A 91 -5.73 25.65 4.33
C PHE A 91 -5.85 25.82 2.81
N LEU A 92 -5.75 24.71 2.08
CA LEU A 92 -6.06 24.68 0.65
C LEU A 92 -7.57 24.67 0.47
N LYS A 93 -8.08 25.56 -0.40
CA LYS A 93 -9.49 25.53 -0.78
C LYS A 93 -9.80 24.20 -1.48
N PRO A 94 -11.06 23.70 -1.44
CA PRO A 94 -11.43 22.44 -2.08
C PRO A 94 -11.02 22.32 -3.56
N LYS A 95 -11.11 23.42 -4.32
CA LYS A 95 -10.67 23.48 -5.73
C LYS A 95 -9.15 23.30 -5.91
N GLU A 96 -8.36 23.78 -4.96
CA GLU A 96 -6.90 23.67 -4.99
C GLU A 96 -6.47 22.25 -4.60
N LYS A 97 -7.15 21.62 -3.64
CA LYS A 97 -6.96 20.21 -3.29
C LYS A 97 -7.23 19.29 -4.49
N ALA A 98 -8.33 19.55 -5.22
CA ALA A 98 -8.65 18.78 -6.43
C ALA A 98 -7.55 18.93 -7.51
N ARG A 99 -7.05 20.15 -7.73
CA ARG A 99 -5.97 20.42 -8.70
C ARG A 99 -4.65 19.75 -8.30
N GLU A 100 -4.33 19.71 -7.00
CA GLU A 100 -3.16 18.97 -6.51
C GLU A 100 -3.34 17.45 -6.66
N ALA A 101 -4.53 16.92 -6.41
CA ALA A 101 -4.84 15.50 -6.64
C ALA A 101 -4.75 15.10 -8.12
N GLU A 102 -5.20 15.96 -9.04
CA GLU A 102 -5.04 15.75 -10.49
C GLU A 102 -3.56 15.77 -10.90
N ARG A 103 -2.76 16.69 -10.34
CA ARG A 103 -1.31 16.72 -10.56
C ARG A 103 -0.63 15.45 -10.09
N GLU A 104 -1.00 14.94 -8.92
CA GLU A 104 -0.49 13.67 -8.40
C GLU A 104 -0.93 12.49 -9.27
N LYS A 105 -2.17 12.49 -9.77
CA LYS A 105 -2.66 11.49 -10.73
C LYS A 105 -1.85 11.52 -12.04
N MET A 106 -1.36 12.69 -12.45
CA MET A 106 -0.46 12.88 -13.60
C MET A 106 1.03 12.67 -13.27
N GLY A 107 1.37 12.25 -12.03
CA GLY A 107 2.74 11.94 -11.62
C GLY A 107 3.60 13.14 -11.21
N LEU A 108 3.02 14.33 -11.07
CA LEU A 108 3.71 15.51 -10.53
C LEU A 108 3.66 15.50 -9.00
N ILE A 109 4.75 15.89 -8.36
CA ILE A 109 4.88 15.85 -6.90
C ILE A 109 4.18 17.09 -6.31
N SER A 110 3.22 16.88 -5.40
CA SER A 110 2.63 17.97 -4.62
C SER A 110 3.60 18.47 -3.55
N LYS A 111 3.41 19.71 -3.10
CA LYS A 111 4.25 20.30 -2.04
C LYS A 111 4.14 19.54 -0.72
N ALA A 112 2.97 19.00 -0.42
CA ALA A 112 2.75 18.14 0.75
C ALA A 112 3.59 16.85 0.67
N ASN A 113 3.63 16.22 -0.50
CA ASN A 113 4.45 15.04 -0.73
C ASN A 113 5.96 15.35 -0.74
N GLU A 114 6.39 16.52 -1.21
CA GLU A 114 7.78 16.96 -1.10
C GLU A 114 8.21 17.12 0.35
N GLN A 115 7.37 17.73 1.19
CA GLN A 115 7.63 17.89 2.62
C GLN A 115 7.64 16.57 3.37
N ALA A 116 6.67 15.69 3.10
CA ALA A 116 6.66 14.35 3.68
C ALA A 116 7.95 13.58 3.33
N LYS A 117 8.42 13.66 2.08
CA LYS A 117 9.70 13.07 1.65
C LYS A 117 10.90 13.70 2.34
N GLN A 118 10.90 15.01 2.60
CA GLN A 118 11.98 15.67 3.33
C GLN A 118 11.97 15.28 4.81
N ASN A 119 10.80 15.20 5.44
CA ASN A 119 10.66 14.75 6.83
C ASN A 119 11.11 13.30 6.98
N LEU A 120 10.69 12.41 6.08
CA LEU A 120 11.15 11.01 6.05
C LEU A 120 12.66 10.86 5.81
N LYS A 121 13.28 11.80 5.08
CA LYS A 121 14.75 11.82 4.91
C LYS A 121 15.49 12.37 6.13
N LYS A 122 14.84 13.24 6.91
CA LYS A 122 15.38 13.83 8.15
C LYS A 122 15.25 12.88 9.33
N MET A 123 14.22 12.03 9.36
CA MET A 123 14.12 10.92 10.31
C MET A 123 15.26 9.94 10.00
N LYS A 124 16.20 9.82 10.94
CA LYS A 124 17.39 9.00 10.78
C LYS A 124 16.99 7.52 10.78
N LYS A 125 17.79 6.68 10.11
CA LYS A 125 17.63 5.21 10.07
C LYS A 125 17.60 4.56 11.47
N ASP A 126 18.11 5.25 12.48
CA ASP A 126 18.28 4.74 13.84
C ASP A 126 16.93 4.56 14.57
N GLU A 127 15.90 5.34 14.21
CA GLU A 127 14.54 5.19 14.78
C GLU A 127 13.82 3.92 14.28
N PHE A 128 14.29 3.31 13.19
CA PHE A 128 13.75 2.06 12.64
C PHE A 128 14.43 0.80 13.20
N ALA A 129 15.50 0.95 13.99
CA ALA A 129 16.26 -0.18 14.53
C ALA A 129 15.66 -0.74 15.83
N SER A 130 14.85 0.06 16.53
CA SER A 130 14.10 -0.41 17.71
C SER A 130 12.74 -0.96 17.30
N PRO A 131 12.21 -1.98 17.98
CA PRO A 131 10.87 -2.51 17.70
C PRO A 131 9.87 -1.35 17.72
N TRP A 132 9.24 -1.09 16.58
CA TRP A 132 8.20 -0.08 16.52
C TRP A 132 7.00 -0.62 17.31
N MET A 133 6.68 0.02 18.43
CA MET A 133 5.50 -0.37 19.22
C MET A 133 4.25 -0.12 18.36
N MET A 134 3.60 -1.21 17.97
CA MET A 134 2.40 -1.18 17.14
C MET A 134 1.19 -0.93 18.05
N GLY A 135 0.70 0.31 18.07
CA GLY A 135 -0.49 0.66 18.86
C GLY A 135 -0.38 2.03 19.52
N THR A 136 -1.32 2.32 20.42
CA THR A 136 -1.23 3.50 21.29
C THR A 136 -0.10 3.29 22.30
N PRO A 137 0.83 4.25 22.45
CA PRO A 137 1.94 4.12 23.39
C PRO A 137 1.39 3.94 24.82
N GLY A 138 1.92 2.95 25.55
CA GLY A 138 1.55 2.68 26.94
C GLY A 138 0.47 1.62 27.17
N LEU A 139 -0.09 1.02 26.11
CA LEU A 139 -1.04 -0.10 26.21
C LEU A 139 -0.40 -1.46 25.87
N ASP A 140 0.92 -1.54 25.88
CA ASP A 140 1.62 -2.79 25.63
C ASP A 140 1.60 -3.66 26.90
N LEU A 141 1.51 -4.98 26.74
CA LEU A 141 1.47 -5.94 27.85
C LEU A 141 2.67 -5.81 28.80
N ILE A 142 3.78 -5.32 28.26
CA ILE A 142 5.02 -5.01 28.97
C ILE A 142 4.87 -3.74 29.81
N THR A 143 4.39 -2.65 29.22
CA THR A 143 4.20 -1.37 29.91
C THR A 143 3.08 -1.43 30.95
N LEU A 144 2.10 -2.31 30.74
CA LEU A 144 1.04 -2.62 31.71
C LEU A 144 1.52 -3.53 32.86
N GLY A 145 2.78 -3.99 32.84
CA GLY A 145 3.37 -4.84 33.88
C GLY A 145 2.79 -6.27 33.92
N LEU A 146 2.12 -6.71 32.86
CA LEU A 146 1.50 -8.03 32.76
C LEU A 146 2.49 -9.09 32.27
N VAL A 147 3.50 -8.68 31.51
CA VAL A 147 4.55 -9.54 30.95
C VAL A 147 5.91 -8.90 31.19
N ASP A 148 6.81 -9.61 31.88
CA ASP A 148 8.19 -9.19 32.07
C ASP A 148 8.98 -9.35 30.76
N GLU A 149 9.72 -8.32 30.34
CA GLU A 149 10.52 -8.33 29.10
C GLU A 149 11.54 -9.49 29.08
N ASP A 150 12.16 -9.76 30.23
CA ASP A 150 13.23 -10.74 30.38
C ASP A 150 12.76 -12.19 30.25
N LYS A 151 11.47 -12.44 30.47
CA LYS A 151 10.88 -13.79 30.39
C LYS A 151 10.40 -14.14 28.99
N ILE A 152 10.42 -13.19 28.05
CA ILE A 152 9.97 -13.45 26.68
C ILE A 152 11.03 -14.31 25.99
N PRO A 153 10.72 -15.58 25.65
CA PRO A 153 11.67 -16.42 24.95
C PRO A 153 11.99 -15.81 23.59
N ARG A 154 13.24 -15.43 23.38
CA ARG A 154 13.74 -14.95 22.09
C ARG A 154 14.05 -16.15 21.22
N TYR A 155 13.24 -16.35 20.19
CA TYR A 155 13.49 -17.38 19.20
C TYR A 155 14.39 -16.80 18.10
N ASP A 156 15.61 -17.31 18.01
CA ASP A 156 16.53 -17.00 16.92
C ASP A 156 16.09 -17.77 15.66
N LEU A 157 15.04 -17.29 14.99
CA LEU A 157 14.85 -17.69 13.60
C LEU A 157 15.97 -17.03 12.79
N THR A 158 16.80 -17.85 12.14
CA THR A 158 17.75 -17.32 11.18
C THR A 158 16.97 -16.53 10.12
N VAL A 159 17.47 -15.35 9.76
CA VAL A 159 16.83 -14.50 8.75
C VAL A 159 16.66 -15.26 7.42
N GLU A 160 17.54 -16.22 7.16
CA GLU A 160 17.50 -17.09 5.98
C GLU A 160 16.33 -18.07 6.00
N ASP A 161 16.11 -18.77 7.12
CA ASP A 161 15.02 -19.75 7.23
C ASP A 161 13.66 -19.05 7.25
N GLY A 162 13.55 -17.90 7.90
CA GLY A 162 12.35 -17.07 7.81
C GLY A 162 12.02 -16.66 6.36
N ARG A 163 13.03 -16.27 5.58
CA ARG A 163 12.87 -15.93 4.15
C ARG A 163 12.51 -17.14 3.30
N ARG A 164 13.04 -18.32 3.61
CA ARG A 164 12.71 -19.58 2.92
C ARG A 164 11.26 -19.99 3.18
N LEU A 165 10.85 -20.03 4.46
CA LEU A 165 9.49 -20.39 4.86
C LEU A 165 8.43 -19.45 4.28
N ALA A 166 8.67 -18.14 4.33
CA ALA A 166 7.75 -17.16 3.76
C ALA A 166 7.55 -17.32 2.23
N LYS A 167 8.63 -17.65 1.51
CA LYS A 167 8.56 -17.92 0.06
C LYS A 167 7.77 -19.19 -0.23
N GLU A 168 8.01 -20.27 0.51
CA GLU A 168 7.29 -21.53 0.32
C GLU A 168 5.80 -21.40 0.69
N TYR A 169 5.49 -20.74 1.80
CA TYR A 169 4.11 -20.42 2.15
C TYR A 169 3.40 -19.63 1.04
N SER A 170 4.06 -18.60 0.51
CA SER A 170 3.52 -17.80 -0.60
C SER A 170 3.29 -18.65 -1.86
N ARG A 171 4.21 -19.56 -2.19
CA ARG A 171 4.08 -20.48 -3.32
C ARG A 171 2.88 -21.41 -3.17
N VAL A 172 2.74 -22.04 -2.01
CA VAL A 172 1.63 -22.95 -1.69
C VAL A 172 0.30 -22.21 -1.72
N LEU A 173 0.23 -21.02 -1.11
CA LEU A 173 -0.98 -20.22 -1.08
C LEU A 173 -1.43 -19.82 -2.49
N MET A 174 -0.50 -19.40 -3.35
CA MET A 174 -0.81 -19.03 -4.73
C MET A 174 -1.23 -20.25 -5.57
N ARG A 175 -0.67 -21.43 -5.31
CA ARG A 175 -1.12 -22.67 -5.95
C ARG A 175 -2.56 -23.00 -5.55
N LYS A 176 -2.88 -22.97 -4.25
CA LYS A 176 -4.24 -23.19 -3.74
C LYS A 176 -5.24 -22.17 -4.30
N HIS A 177 -4.85 -20.90 -4.36
CA HIS A 177 -5.69 -19.85 -4.92
C HIS A 177 -5.99 -20.07 -6.41
N ARG A 178 -4.98 -20.39 -7.23
CA ARG A 178 -5.19 -20.70 -8.65
C ARG A 178 -6.07 -21.93 -8.86
N ALA A 179 -5.86 -22.99 -8.08
CA ALA A 179 -6.70 -24.19 -8.14
C ALA A 179 -8.17 -23.88 -7.80
N ARG A 180 -8.39 -23.06 -6.76
CA ARG A 180 -9.73 -22.59 -6.40
C ARG A 180 -10.36 -21.75 -7.50
N GLN A 181 -9.63 -20.80 -8.08
CA GLN A 181 -10.12 -19.97 -9.18
C GLN A 181 -10.50 -20.80 -10.41
N ALA A 182 -9.66 -21.78 -10.76
CA ALA A 182 -9.96 -22.71 -11.85
C ALA A 182 -11.25 -23.50 -11.56
N ALA A 183 -11.39 -24.08 -10.37
CA ALA A 183 -12.59 -24.82 -9.97
C ALA A 183 -13.85 -23.96 -9.97
N GLU A 184 -13.79 -22.74 -9.41
CA GLU A 184 -14.92 -21.80 -9.39
C GLU A 184 -15.31 -21.35 -10.81
N SER A 185 -14.33 -21.09 -11.67
CA SER A 185 -14.57 -20.71 -13.07
C SER A 185 -15.20 -21.83 -13.89
N ALA A 186 -14.73 -23.08 -13.71
CA ALA A 186 -15.30 -24.26 -14.33
C ALA A 186 -16.74 -24.50 -13.85
N LEU A 187 -16.97 -24.45 -12.53
CA LEU A 187 -18.30 -24.61 -11.95
C LEU A 187 -19.28 -23.55 -12.46
N LEU A 188 -18.84 -22.31 -12.62
CA LEU A 188 -19.64 -21.23 -13.17
C LEU A 188 -19.96 -21.46 -14.66
N GLY A 189 -18.99 -21.93 -15.45
CA GLY A 189 -19.20 -22.30 -16.86
C GLY A 189 -20.27 -23.39 -16.99
N LEU A 190 -20.08 -24.51 -16.28
CA LEU A 190 -21.03 -25.62 -16.25
C LEU A 190 -22.42 -25.20 -15.76
N LYS A 191 -22.50 -24.30 -14.76
CA LYS A 191 -23.79 -23.76 -14.29
C LYS A 191 -24.52 -23.03 -15.41
N LYS A 192 -23.82 -22.21 -16.21
CA LYS A 192 -24.43 -21.46 -17.31
C LYS A 192 -24.90 -22.37 -18.43
N GLU A 193 -24.05 -23.32 -18.83
CA GLU A 193 -24.38 -24.32 -19.85
C GLU A 193 -25.59 -25.17 -19.42
N ALA A 194 -25.65 -25.56 -18.15
CA ALA A 194 -26.79 -26.29 -17.61
C ALA A 194 -28.09 -25.47 -17.64
N ILE A 195 -28.04 -24.16 -17.34
CA ILE A 195 -29.22 -23.29 -17.42
C ILE A 195 -29.66 -23.10 -18.88
N GLU A 196 -28.72 -23.00 -19.82
CA GLU A 196 -29.01 -22.85 -21.24
C GLU A 196 -29.65 -24.10 -21.85
N ALA A 197 -29.27 -25.29 -21.37
CA ALA A 197 -29.84 -26.57 -21.80
C ALA A 197 -31.29 -26.81 -21.31
N LEU A 198 -31.83 -25.98 -20.42
CA LEU A 198 -33.21 -26.10 -19.94
C LEU A 198 -34.24 -25.59 -20.97
N PRO A 199 -35.47 -26.13 -20.94
CA PRO A 199 -36.61 -25.54 -21.66
C PRO A 199 -36.84 -24.08 -21.28
N GLU A 200 -37.40 -23.28 -22.20
CA GLU A 200 -37.52 -21.83 -22.05
C GLU A 200 -38.29 -21.40 -20.80
N GLU A 201 -39.36 -22.12 -20.46
CA GLU A 201 -40.19 -21.85 -19.27
C GLU A 201 -39.36 -21.95 -17.97
N LEU A 202 -38.60 -23.04 -17.82
CA LEU A 202 -37.76 -23.30 -16.63
C LEU A 202 -36.52 -22.41 -16.58
N ARG A 203 -36.01 -22.00 -17.74
CA ARG A 203 -34.84 -21.12 -17.84
C ARG A 203 -35.12 -19.73 -17.25
N VAL A 204 -36.34 -19.21 -17.42
CA VAL A 204 -36.75 -17.91 -16.86
C VAL A 204 -36.73 -17.96 -15.34
N GLU A 205 -37.27 -19.02 -14.74
CA GLU A 205 -37.29 -19.21 -13.29
C GLU A 205 -35.87 -19.44 -12.72
N ALA A 206 -35.05 -20.25 -13.38
CA ALA A 206 -33.69 -20.56 -12.94
C ALA A 206 -32.73 -19.35 -12.96
N LEU A 207 -33.06 -18.30 -13.74
CA LEU A 207 -32.27 -17.08 -13.81
C LEU A 207 -32.52 -16.15 -12.61
N VAL A 208 -33.66 -16.30 -11.93
CA VAL A 208 -34.01 -15.52 -10.74
C VAL A 208 -33.17 -16.01 -9.54
N PRO A 209 -32.47 -15.11 -8.84
CA PRO A 209 -31.73 -15.49 -7.63
C PRO A 209 -32.69 -15.84 -6.51
N ASP A 210 -32.48 -17.00 -5.87
CA ASP A 210 -33.20 -17.37 -4.65
C ASP A 210 -32.77 -16.47 -3.49
N LEU A 211 -33.76 -15.84 -2.84
CA LEU A 211 -33.59 -14.95 -1.69
C LEU A 211 -33.94 -15.63 -0.36
N SER A 212 -34.25 -16.93 -0.38
CA SER A 212 -34.48 -17.70 0.85
C SER A 212 -33.24 -17.62 1.77
N PRO A 213 -33.42 -17.39 3.07
CA PRO A 213 -32.30 -17.32 4.00
C PRO A 213 -31.64 -18.70 4.10
N PHE A 214 -30.32 -18.71 4.30
CA PHE A 214 -29.62 -19.97 4.54
C PHE A 214 -30.17 -20.70 5.77
N PRO A 215 -30.23 -22.04 5.74
CA PRO A 215 -30.77 -22.82 6.84
C PRO A 215 -29.92 -22.63 8.10
N VAL A 216 -30.60 -22.39 9.22
CA VAL A 216 -29.97 -22.14 10.53
C VAL A 216 -29.14 -23.34 11.01
N ASN A 217 -29.47 -24.54 10.56
CA ASN A 217 -28.79 -25.80 10.93
C ASN A 217 -27.46 -26.04 10.19
N ARG A 218 -26.93 -25.06 9.46
CA ARG A 218 -25.61 -25.16 8.82
C ARG A 218 -24.50 -24.92 9.86
N PHE A 219 -24.08 -25.97 10.53
CA PHE A 219 -22.96 -25.91 11.46
C PHE A 219 -21.62 -25.73 10.74
N MET A 220 -20.74 -24.90 11.32
CA MET A 220 -19.35 -24.84 10.89
C MET A 220 -18.64 -26.14 11.27
N ALA A 221 -17.72 -26.59 10.42
CA ALA A 221 -16.88 -27.73 10.77
C ALA A 221 -16.06 -27.39 12.02
N THR A 222 -16.25 -28.15 13.10
CA THR A 222 -15.50 -28.06 14.34
C THR A 222 -14.26 -28.93 14.29
N LEU A 223 -13.25 -28.61 15.11
CA LEU A 223 -12.00 -29.40 15.20
C LEU A 223 -12.25 -30.84 15.67
N THR A 224 -13.24 -31.02 16.55
CA THR A 224 -13.65 -32.32 17.08
C THR A 224 -15.09 -32.64 16.68
N PRO A 225 -15.43 -33.92 16.45
CA PRO A 225 -16.81 -34.34 16.23
C PRO A 225 -17.69 -34.08 17.47
N PRO A 226 -19.03 -34.04 17.31
CA PRO A 226 -19.95 -33.81 18.42
C PRO A 226 -19.86 -34.95 19.45
N ILE A 227 -19.95 -34.59 20.72
CA ILE A 227 -19.93 -35.54 21.85
C ILE A 227 -21.33 -36.13 22.03
N GLU A 228 -21.43 -37.45 22.08
CA GLU A 228 -22.70 -38.16 22.29
C GLU A 228 -23.35 -37.78 23.62
N GLY A 229 -24.67 -37.52 23.59
CA GLY A 229 -25.46 -37.20 24.77
C GLY A 229 -25.11 -35.87 25.46
N TYR A 230 -24.27 -35.01 24.85
CA TYR A 230 -23.90 -33.72 25.45
C TYR A 230 -25.11 -32.79 25.61
N ILE A 231 -25.98 -32.74 24.59
CA ILE A 231 -27.21 -31.94 24.61
C ILE A 231 -28.17 -32.45 25.69
N ASP A 232 -28.29 -33.77 25.84
CA ASP A 232 -29.15 -34.37 26.86
C ASP A 232 -28.67 -34.04 28.27
N LYS A 233 -27.35 -34.10 28.52
CA LYS A 233 -26.74 -33.70 29.79
C LYS A 233 -26.98 -32.22 30.10
N ILE A 234 -26.89 -31.33 29.11
CA ILE A 234 -27.21 -29.90 29.29
C ILE A 234 -28.69 -29.73 29.64
N ASN A 235 -29.57 -30.40 28.91
CA ASN A 235 -31.02 -30.31 29.12
C ASN A 235 -31.40 -30.85 30.51
N GLU A 236 -30.82 -31.95 30.95
CA GLU A 236 -30.99 -32.49 32.30
C GLU A 236 -30.48 -31.53 33.38
N ALA A 237 -29.29 -30.95 33.19
CA ALA A 237 -28.72 -29.97 34.11
C ALA A 237 -29.60 -28.70 34.20
N ALA A 238 -30.11 -28.21 33.08
CA ALA A 238 -31.00 -27.06 33.01
C ALA A 238 -32.35 -27.35 33.70
N ARG A 239 -32.91 -28.56 33.53
CA ARG A 239 -34.11 -29.00 34.26
C ARG A 239 -33.86 -29.04 35.76
N ARG A 240 -32.71 -29.57 36.21
CA ARG A 240 -32.33 -29.62 37.63
C ARG A 240 -32.13 -28.23 38.24
N SER A 241 -31.56 -27.29 37.50
CA SER A 241 -31.33 -25.92 38.00
C SER A 241 -32.61 -25.08 38.03
N ALA A 242 -33.49 -25.21 37.04
CA ALA A 242 -34.79 -24.52 36.99
C ALA A 242 -35.70 -24.91 38.16
N ALA A 243 -35.66 -26.16 38.61
CA ALA A 243 -36.43 -26.64 39.76
C ALA A 243 -35.97 -26.01 41.10
N LYS A 244 -34.68 -25.66 41.23
CA LYS A 244 -34.13 -25.03 42.46
C LYS A 244 -34.41 -23.52 42.56
N GLY A 245 -34.85 -22.86 41.49
CA GLY A 245 -35.04 -21.40 41.45
C GLY A 245 -36.41 -20.87 41.94
N LYS A 246 -37.36 -21.74 42.28
CA LYS A 246 -38.73 -21.35 42.73
C LYS A 246 -38.97 -21.44 44.25
N LEU A 247 -37.89 -21.50 45.05
CA LEU A 247 -37.96 -21.38 46.51
C LEU A 247 -37.40 -20.01 46.92
N ARG A 248 -38.20 -18.96 46.70
CA ARG A 248 -38.07 -17.65 47.35
C ARG A 248 -39.46 -17.07 47.53
#